data_AF-A0A1Z3HIS9-F1
#
_entry.id   AF-A0A1Z3HIS9-F1
#
_cell.length_a   1.000
_cell.length_b   1.000
_cell.length_c   1.000
_cell.angle_alpha   90.00
_cell.angle_beta   90.00
_cell.angle_gamma   90.00
#
_symmetry.space_group_name_H-M   'P 1'
#
loop_
_entity.id
_entity.type
_entity.pdbx_description
1 polymer ?
#
loop_
_entity_poly.entity_id
_entity_poly.type
_entity_poly.pdbx_seq_one_letter_code
_entity_poly.pdbx_strand_id
1 'polypeptide(L)'
;MPGKASRRLLAALAGLPLLGWGGFTTALEHDHEGGAQLAQTPASESALPPSTVDSLPSETAAPAADYRVGALQPDYTGSLWVGSWQGLARIDPNSGRIQARINLPSRTIGALAQDRVGRVWVGTYDGLVRVEPRTDEITAQNFRLPSNRILSLLIDSRGFLWVGTDRGLAMVSPDRGLLMTTLQTLPGVSANTLALDQNQHLWVGTLTGLVQVNTAGAYTMGRVYGLSGQVVQALRLGPHGQLWVGTPTGLQVVDPVSRRLVRSVTVMRDRNVLSLNFDADRSLWVGTDAGLYKLNPYNGAELGRVPNLPSGRILALTSEVGNKLWAGTSEGLAWISLTTGQGRTHRGFMNPAVGQALP
;
A
#
# COMPACT_ATOMS: atom_id res chain seq x y z
N MET A 1 18.28 -61.34 23.84
CA MET A 1 17.11 -62.26 23.80
C MET A 1 16.42 -62.22 25.16
N PRO A 2 15.11 -62.45 25.28
CA PRO A 2 13.94 -61.92 24.54
C PRO A 2 12.92 -61.30 25.57
N GLY A 3 11.72 -60.83 25.28
CA GLY A 3 10.84 -60.97 24.12
C GLY A 3 9.92 -59.75 23.95
N LYS A 4 9.26 -59.53 22.79
CA LYS A 4 8.23 -60.40 22.15
C LYS A 4 7.15 -60.75 23.19
N ALA A 5 5.85 -60.53 22.98
CA ALA A 5 5.08 -60.54 21.75
C ALA A 5 3.66 -59.99 22.06
N SER A 6 2.96 -59.37 21.09
CA SER A 6 1.73 -59.93 20.45
C SER A 6 0.41 -59.71 21.23
N ARG A 7 -0.79 -59.54 20.65
CA ARG A 7 -1.32 -59.55 19.28
C ARG A 7 -2.85 -59.29 19.36
N ARG A 8 -3.41 -58.71 18.28
CA ARG A 8 -4.74 -59.02 17.63
C ARG A 8 -6.02 -58.66 18.43
N LEU A 9 -7.20 -58.41 17.85
CA LEU A 9 -7.88 -58.63 16.54
C LEU A 9 -8.68 -57.34 16.16
N LEU A 10 -9.08 -56.97 14.93
CA LEU A 10 -9.49 -57.58 13.64
C LEU A 10 -11.01 -57.91 13.50
N ALA A 11 -11.56 -57.51 12.32
CA ALA A 11 -12.86 -57.80 11.66
C ALA A 11 -13.99 -56.74 11.84
N ALA A 12 -14.46 -56.00 10.81
CA ALA A 12 -15.23 -56.36 9.58
C ALA A 12 -16.75 -56.53 9.90
N LEU A 13 -17.77 -56.01 9.18
CA LEU A 13 -18.13 -56.12 7.75
C LEU A 13 -19.47 -55.37 7.45
N ALA A 14 -19.72 -55.05 6.16
CA ALA A 14 -21.02 -54.92 5.43
C ALA A 14 -22.04 -53.81 5.83
N GLY A 15 -22.89 -53.23 4.97
CA GLY A 15 -23.28 -53.40 3.56
C GLY A 15 -24.41 -52.38 3.20
N LEU A 16 -24.56 -52.05 1.92
CA LEU A 16 -25.61 -51.17 1.32
C LEU A 16 -26.99 -51.89 1.21
N PRO A 17 -28.13 -51.18 1.04
CA PRO A 17 -28.66 -50.90 -0.32
C PRO A 17 -29.43 -49.57 -0.54
N LEU A 18 -29.72 -49.32 -1.83
CA LEU A 18 -30.49 -48.26 -2.48
C LEU A 18 -32.03 -48.39 -2.31
N LEU A 19 -32.75 -47.26 -2.44
CA LEU A 19 -34.15 -47.03 -2.91
C LEU A 19 -34.32 -45.49 -3.01
N GLY A 20 -34.95 -44.80 -3.98
CA GLY A 20 -35.74 -45.17 -5.14
C GLY A 20 -37.14 -44.49 -5.13
N TRP A 21 -37.34 -43.47 -6.00
CA TRP A 21 -38.57 -43.09 -6.76
C TRP A 21 -39.54 -41.96 -6.34
N GLY A 22 -39.97 -41.22 -7.39
CA GLY A 22 -41.21 -40.42 -7.54
C GLY A 22 -40.98 -38.90 -7.67
N GLY A 23 -41.16 -38.17 -8.78
CA GLY A 23 -41.82 -38.40 -10.07
C GLY A 23 -43.24 -37.82 -10.10
N PHE A 24 -43.44 -36.60 -10.64
CA PHE A 24 -44.67 -36.17 -11.33
C PHE A 24 -44.41 -35.00 -12.30
N THR A 25 -44.88 -35.20 -13.54
CA THR A 25 -45.08 -34.29 -14.68
C THR A 25 -46.40 -33.49 -14.47
N THR A 26 -46.90 -32.50 -15.22
CA THR A 26 -47.05 -32.30 -16.68
C THR A 26 -47.82 -30.98 -16.96
N ALA A 27 -47.53 -30.34 -18.12
CA ALA A 27 -48.44 -29.71 -19.13
C ALA A 27 -49.07 -28.31 -18.88
N LEU A 28 -48.89 -27.30 -19.77
CA LEU A 28 -49.57 -27.02 -21.08
C LEU A 28 -51.09 -26.80 -20.89
N GLU A 29 -51.81 -25.81 -21.44
CA GLU A 29 -51.73 -25.08 -22.72
C GLU A 29 -52.85 -24.00 -22.73
N HIS A 30 -52.81 -23.14 -23.76
CA HIS A 30 -53.94 -22.68 -24.59
C HIS A 30 -54.23 -21.18 -24.79
N ASP A 31 -54.36 -20.89 -26.09
CA ASP A 31 -54.42 -19.66 -26.88
C ASP A 31 -55.86 -19.15 -27.14
N HIS A 32 -55.92 -18.11 -28.02
CA HIS A 32 -57.00 -17.66 -28.93
C HIS A 32 -57.73 -16.37 -28.50
N GLU A 33 -58.05 -15.38 -29.35
CA GLU A 33 -57.86 -15.12 -30.78
C GLU A 33 -58.36 -13.70 -31.16
N GLY A 34 -57.98 -13.22 -32.35
CA GLY A 34 -58.77 -12.33 -33.21
C GLY A 34 -58.47 -10.83 -33.10
N GLY A 35 -58.33 -10.03 -34.17
CA GLY A 35 -58.53 -10.19 -35.61
C GLY A 35 -58.25 -8.83 -36.29
N ALA A 36 -57.84 -8.83 -37.54
CA ALA A 36 -57.28 -7.70 -38.29
C ALA A 36 -58.31 -6.72 -38.88
N GLN A 37 -57.92 -5.45 -39.14
CA GLN A 37 -58.42 -4.69 -40.29
C GLN A 37 -57.48 -3.56 -40.76
N LEU A 38 -57.31 -3.49 -42.09
CA LEU A 38 -56.50 -2.54 -42.88
C LEU A 38 -57.30 -1.24 -43.15
N ALA A 39 -56.64 -0.07 -43.14
CA ALA A 39 -57.01 1.07 -43.99
C ALA A 39 -55.86 2.09 -44.11
N GLN A 40 -55.63 2.56 -45.34
CA GLN A 40 -54.61 3.54 -45.75
C GLN A 40 -55.06 5.00 -45.48
N THR A 41 -54.06 5.87 -45.36
CA THR A 41 -54.03 7.32 -45.10
C THR A 41 -54.80 8.21 -46.10
N PRO A 42 -55.09 9.48 -45.73
CA PRO A 42 -54.34 10.57 -46.38
C PRO A 42 -53.82 11.65 -45.42
N ALA A 43 -52.75 12.31 -45.86
CA ALA A 43 -52.01 13.36 -45.14
C ALA A 43 -52.76 14.71 -45.07
N SER A 44 -52.53 15.49 -44.02
CA SER A 44 -52.45 16.96 -44.06
C SER A 44 -51.79 17.56 -42.80
N GLU A 45 -50.78 18.40 -43.08
CA GLU A 45 -50.25 19.56 -42.36
C GLU A 45 -49.57 19.46 -40.98
N SER A 46 -48.24 19.46 -41.06
CA SER A 46 -47.32 20.50 -40.53
C SER A 46 -47.43 20.88 -39.04
N ALA A 47 -46.50 20.32 -38.25
CA ALA A 47 -45.90 21.03 -37.12
C ALA A 47 -44.39 20.75 -37.11
N LEU A 48 -43.59 21.82 -37.13
CA LEU A 48 -42.13 21.82 -37.09
C LEU A 48 -41.61 21.07 -35.84
N PRO A 49 -40.50 20.33 -35.91
CA PRO A 49 -39.86 19.81 -34.70
C PRO A 49 -39.23 20.99 -33.92
N PRO A 50 -39.34 21.04 -32.59
CA PRO A 50 -38.57 22.00 -31.81
C PRO A 50 -37.08 21.65 -31.94
N SER A 51 -36.33 22.64 -32.40
CA SER A 51 -34.88 22.61 -32.51
C SER A 51 -34.18 22.68 -31.14
N THR A 52 -33.02 22.02 -31.10
CA THR A 52 -31.88 22.18 -30.18
C THR A 52 -32.10 21.83 -28.71
N VAL A 53 -31.94 20.54 -28.40
CA VAL A 53 -31.26 20.16 -27.15
C VAL A 53 -29.77 20.22 -27.47
N ASP A 54 -29.07 21.14 -26.80
CA ASP A 54 -27.61 21.23 -26.82
C ASP A 54 -27.00 19.84 -26.61
N SER A 55 -26.24 19.38 -27.60
CA SER A 55 -25.40 18.21 -27.43
C SER A 55 -24.32 18.59 -26.43
N LEU A 56 -24.34 17.94 -25.26
CA LEU A 56 -23.23 17.97 -24.31
C LEU A 56 -21.94 17.70 -25.09
N PRO A 57 -20.89 18.53 -24.97
CA PRO A 57 -19.64 18.26 -25.65
C PRO A 57 -19.14 16.90 -25.16
N SER A 58 -18.95 15.99 -26.12
CA SER A 58 -18.15 14.78 -25.93
C SER A 58 -16.68 15.21 -25.82
N GLU A 59 -16.32 15.88 -24.73
CA GLU A 59 -14.96 15.86 -24.26
C GLU A 59 -14.75 14.44 -23.72
N THR A 60 -14.00 13.64 -24.46
CA THR A 60 -13.04 12.74 -23.81
C THR A 60 -12.21 13.60 -22.88
N ALA A 61 -12.69 13.80 -21.65
CA ALA A 61 -11.91 14.36 -20.58
C ALA A 61 -10.63 13.53 -20.56
N ALA A 62 -9.50 14.19 -20.79
CA ALA A 62 -8.22 13.55 -20.52
C ALA A 62 -8.34 12.88 -19.15
N PRO A 63 -7.93 11.61 -18.99
CA PRO A 63 -8.11 10.90 -17.73
C PRO A 63 -7.62 11.80 -16.61
N ALA A 64 -8.50 12.09 -15.64
CA ALA A 64 -8.20 13.01 -14.55
C ALA A 64 -6.82 12.62 -13.98
N ALA A 65 -5.85 13.53 -14.10
CA ALA A 65 -4.50 13.22 -13.71
C ALA A 65 -4.48 12.89 -12.21
N ASP A 66 -4.12 11.65 -11.87
CA ASP A 66 -4.00 11.22 -10.47
C ASP A 66 -2.67 11.75 -9.93
N TYR A 67 -2.74 12.73 -9.01
CA TYR A 67 -1.59 13.37 -8.38
C TYR A 67 -1.14 12.65 -7.11
N ARG A 68 -1.68 11.48 -6.82
CA ARG A 68 -1.34 10.71 -5.64
C ARG A 68 0.16 10.43 -5.56
N VAL A 69 0.73 10.76 -4.40
CA VAL A 69 2.12 10.42 -4.05
C VAL A 69 2.10 9.34 -2.98
N GLY A 70 2.52 8.14 -3.36
CA GLY A 70 2.43 6.94 -2.52
C GLY A 70 3.76 6.52 -1.88
N ALA A 71 4.90 6.98 -2.40
CA ALA A 71 6.21 6.59 -1.90
C ALA A 71 7.18 7.77 -1.92
N LEU A 72 7.99 7.87 -0.85
CA LEU A 72 9.02 8.88 -0.69
C LEU A 72 10.29 8.20 -0.19
N GLN A 73 11.44 8.47 -0.83
CA GLN A 73 12.72 7.89 -0.46
C GLN A 73 13.84 8.93 -0.59
N PRO A 74 14.39 9.44 0.52
CA PRO A 74 15.64 10.19 0.50
C PRO A 74 16.77 9.32 -0.03
N ASP A 75 17.72 9.93 -0.75
CA ASP A 75 18.92 9.26 -1.20
C ASP A 75 20.19 9.76 -0.47
N TYR A 76 21.28 8.99 -0.60
CA TYR A 76 22.59 9.34 -0.03
C TYR A 76 23.21 10.62 -0.60
N THR A 77 22.69 11.16 -1.71
CA THR A 77 23.17 12.42 -2.29
C THR A 77 22.40 13.64 -1.78
N GLY A 78 21.39 13.43 -0.94
CA GLY A 78 20.52 14.47 -0.41
C GLY A 78 19.35 14.84 -1.30
N SER A 79 19.11 14.12 -2.40
CA SER A 79 17.89 14.28 -3.20
C SER A 79 16.75 13.43 -2.62
N LEU A 80 15.52 13.77 -2.99
CA LEU A 80 14.33 13.03 -2.61
C LEU A 80 13.69 12.39 -3.85
N TRP A 81 13.51 11.07 -3.79
CA TRP A 81 12.77 10.31 -4.78
C TRP A 81 11.29 10.31 -4.42
N VAL A 82 10.46 10.63 -5.41
CA VAL A 82 9.02 10.78 -5.29
C VAL A 82 8.35 9.78 -6.23
N GLY A 83 7.74 8.75 -5.64
CA GLY A 83 6.91 7.79 -6.35
C GLY A 83 5.47 8.28 -6.37
N SER A 84 5.03 8.75 -7.53
CA SER A 84 3.68 9.25 -7.76
C SER A 84 2.95 8.38 -8.79
N TRP A 85 1.63 8.55 -8.89
CA TRP A 85 0.83 7.93 -9.97
C TRP A 85 1.09 8.54 -11.35
N GLN A 86 1.88 9.63 -11.39
CA GLN A 86 2.45 10.19 -12.62
C GLN A 86 3.82 9.59 -12.96
N GLY A 87 4.33 8.65 -12.15
CA GLY A 87 5.65 8.05 -12.29
C GLY A 87 6.66 8.51 -11.24
N LEU A 88 7.93 8.24 -11.51
CA LEU A 88 9.04 8.49 -10.60
C LEU A 88 9.67 9.84 -10.90
N ALA A 89 9.96 10.62 -9.86
CA ALA A 89 10.66 11.89 -10.00
C ALA A 89 11.71 12.03 -8.92
N ARG A 90 12.75 12.79 -9.22
CA ARG A 90 13.80 13.15 -8.28
C ARG A 90 13.77 14.65 -8.06
N ILE A 91 13.74 15.08 -6.81
CA ILE A 91 13.71 16.49 -6.44
C ILE A 91 14.87 16.86 -5.53
N ASP A 92 15.33 18.10 -5.64
CA ASP A 92 16.18 18.71 -4.63
C ASP A 92 15.29 19.21 -3.47
N PRO A 93 15.40 18.66 -2.26
CA PRO A 93 14.55 19.03 -1.13
C PRO A 93 14.82 20.46 -0.62
N ASN A 94 16.00 21.03 -0.87
CA ASN A 94 16.33 22.38 -0.42
C ASN A 94 15.60 23.41 -1.27
N SER A 95 15.77 23.33 -2.60
CA SER A 95 15.14 24.24 -3.55
C SER A 95 13.70 23.88 -3.91
N GLY A 96 13.30 22.62 -3.75
CA GLY A 96 12.05 22.08 -4.30
C GLY A 96 12.08 21.94 -5.82
N ARG A 97 13.25 22.02 -6.47
CA ARG A 97 13.34 21.86 -7.93
C ARG A 97 13.26 20.39 -8.31
N ILE A 98 12.44 20.08 -9.31
CA ILE A 98 12.45 18.75 -9.94
C ILE A 98 13.75 18.63 -10.76
N GLN A 99 14.61 17.70 -10.37
CA GLN A 99 15.88 17.42 -11.03
C GLN A 99 15.68 16.53 -12.25
N ALA A 100 14.86 15.48 -12.11
CA ALA A 100 14.57 14.52 -13.17
C ALA A 100 13.15 13.95 -13.03
N ARG A 101 12.54 13.60 -14.17
CA ARG A 101 11.33 12.77 -14.24
C ARG A 101 11.68 11.50 -15.01
N ILE A 102 11.45 10.36 -14.40
CA ILE A 102 11.89 9.06 -14.88
C ILE A 102 10.66 8.29 -15.30
N ASN A 103 10.58 8.00 -16.60
CA ASN A 103 9.43 7.34 -17.19
C ASN A 103 9.57 5.83 -16.98
N LEU A 104 8.82 5.29 -16.01
CA LEU A 104 8.77 3.87 -15.75
C LEU A 104 7.71 3.19 -16.64
N PRO A 105 7.89 1.91 -17.00
CA PRO A 105 6.88 1.14 -17.72
C PRO A 105 5.53 1.09 -16.99
N SER A 106 5.58 0.98 -15.65
CA SER A 106 4.41 1.04 -14.78
C SER A 106 4.37 2.36 -14.02
N ARG A 107 3.23 3.03 -14.03
CA ARG A 107 3.03 4.30 -13.31
C ARG A 107 2.65 4.11 -11.84
N THR A 108 2.25 2.90 -11.45
CA THR A 108 1.77 2.64 -10.10
C THR A 108 2.91 2.18 -9.21
N ILE A 109 3.58 3.14 -8.58
CA ILE A 109 4.68 2.90 -7.65
C ILE A 109 4.11 2.63 -6.25
N GLY A 110 4.34 1.42 -5.75
CA GLY A 110 3.93 0.99 -4.41
C GLY A 110 4.99 1.25 -3.35
N ALA A 111 6.28 1.16 -3.71
CA ALA A 111 7.37 1.30 -2.75
C ALA A 111 8.69 1.73 -3.41
N LEU A 112 9.56 2.32 -2.60
CA LEU A 112 10.92 2.71 -2.97
C LEU A 112 11.88 2.23 -1.89
N ALA A 113 13.10 1.85 -2.29
CA ALA A 113 14.20 1.59 -1.37
C ALA A 113 15.54 1.90 -2.05
N GLN A 114 16.50 2.45 -1.32
CA GLN A 114 17.86 2.63 -1.82
C GLN A 114 18.78 1.55 -1.25
N ASP A 115 19.54 0.87 -2.11
CA ASP A 115 20.54 -0.10 -1.68
C ASP A 115 21.88 0.53 -1.31
N ARG A 116 22.80 -0.29 -0.79
CA ARG A 116 24.09 0.16 -0.23
C ARG A 116 25.02 0.83 -1.22
N VAL A 117 24.90 0.51 -2.50
CA VAL A 117 25.72 1.13 -3.56
C VAL A 117 25.03 2.34 -4.17
N GLY A 118 23.85 2.69 -3.66
CA GLY A 118 23.10 3.88 -4.02
C GLY A 118 22.02 3.65 -5.06
N ARG A 119 21.84 2.44 -5.59
CA ARG A 119 20.80 2.16 -6.61
C ARG A 119 19.42 2.24 -5.98
N VAL A 120 18.46 2.75 -6.74
CA VAL A 120 17.08 2.89 -6.27
C VAL A 120 16.25 1.73 -6.81
N TRP A 121 15.68 0.96 -5.91
CA TRP A 121 14.73 -0.10 -6.19
C TRP A 121 13.32 0.45 -6.12
N VAL A 122 12.55 0.20 -7.17
CA VAL A 122 11.20 0.69 -7.36
C VAL A 122 10.25 -0.49 -7.45
N GLY A 123 9.39 -0.61 -6.47
CA GLY A 123 8.33 -1.60 -6.43
C GLY A 123 7.11 -1.05 -7.15
N THR A 124 6.72 -1.66 -8.24
CA THR A 124 5.52 -1.30 -9.00
C THR A 124 4.45 -2.37 -8.87
N TYR A 125 3.26 -2.12 -9.40
CA TYR A 125 2.22 -3.16 -9.46
C TYR A 125 2.48 -4.22 -10.54
N ASP A 126 3.42 -3.96 -11.45
CA ASP A 126 3.79 -4.86 -12.54
C ASP A 126 5.14 -5.56 -12.30
N GLY A 127 5.80 -5.29 -11.17
CA GLY A 127 7.04 -5.93 -10.78
C GLY A 127 8.09 -4.98 -10.21
N LEU A 128 9.32 -5.48 -10.12
CA LEU A 128 10.45 -4.77 -9.53
C LEU A 128 11.31 -4.13 -10.61
N VAL A 129 11.70 -2.88 -10.39
CA VAL A 129 12.56 -2.12 -11.28
C VAL A 129 13.73 -1.57 -10.48
N ARG A 130 14.91 -1.52 -11.11
CA ARG A 130 16.10 -0.88 -10.56
C ARG A 130 16.45 0.34 -11.38
N VAL A 131 16.75 1.45 -10.71
CA VAL A 131 17.14 2.71 -11.32
C VAL A 131 18.54 3.08 -10.85
N GLU A 132 19.41 3.44 -11.78
CA GLU A 132 20.75 3.95 -11.49
C GLU A 132 20.71 5.50 -11.38
N PRO A 133 20.91 6.09 -10.18
CA PRO A 133 20.73 7.54 -9.97
C PRO A 133 21.65 8.47 -10.77
N ARG A 134 22.74 7.94 -11.32
CA ARG A 134 23.72 8.72 -12.09
C ARG A 134 23.38 8.82 -13.57
N THR A 135 22.78 7.77 -14.13
CA THR A 135 22.47 7.66 -15.55
C THR A 135 20.97 7.69 -15.83
N ASP A 136 20.14 7.62 -14.79
CA ASP A 136 18.70 7.38 -14.86
C ASP A 136 18.33 6.11 -15.64
N GLU A 137 19.27 5.17 -15.77
CA GLU A 137 19.05 3.90 -16.46
C GLU A 137 18.10 3.02 -15.67
N ILE A 138 17.11 2.48 -16.37
CA ILE A 138 16.04 1.65 -15.81
C ILE A 138 16.28 0.20 -16.22
N THR A 139 16.44 -0.69 -15.26
CA THR A 139 16.53 -2.14 -15.49
C THR A 139 15.34 -2.84 -14.84
N ALA A 140 14.46 -3.43 -15.65
CA ALA A 140 13.41 -4.31 -15.16
C ALA A 140 14.01 -5.60 -14.56
N GLN A 141 13.48 -6.05 -13.42
CA GLN A 141 14.01 -7.18 -12.68
C GLN A 141 13.00 -8.33 -12.68
N ASN A 142 13.29 -9.35 -13.49
CA ASN A 142 12.39 -10.48 -13.74
C ASN A 142 12.57 -11.61 -12.73
N PHE A 143 12.47 -11.29 -11.44
CA PHE A 143 12.49 -12.32 -10.39
C PHE A 143 11.17 -13.08 -10.33
N ARG A 144 11.21 -14.37 -9.97
CA ARG A 144 10.01 -15.16 -9.67
C ARG A 144 9.47 -14.81 -8.28
N LEU A 145 8.93 -13.61 -8.15
CA LEU A 145 8.31 -13.12 -6.92
C LEU A 145 7.00 -13.88 -6.64
N PRO A 146 6.53 -13.93 -5.37
CA PRO A 146 5.21 -14.47 -5.03
C PRO A 146 4.06 -13.79 -5.78
N SER A 147 4.23 -12.51 -6.12
CA SER A 147 3.34 -11.72 -6.96
C SER A 147 4.10 -10.52 -7.54
N ASN A 148 3.64 -10.03 -8.69
CA ASN A 148 4.19 -8.84 -9.33
C ASN A 148 3.77 -7.54 -8.63
N ARG A 149 2.69 -7.59 -7.83
CA ARG A 149 2.21 -6.43 -7.11
C ARG A 149 3.05 -6.19 -5.86
N ILE A 150 4.01 -5.28 -5.98
CA ILE A 150 4.92 -4.93 -4.88
C ILE A 150 4.31 -3.81 -4.04
N LEU A 151 4.28 -4.03 -2.73
CA LEU A 151 3.65 -3.13 -1.75
C LEU A 151 4.67 -2.48 -0.82
N SER A 152 5.78 -3.17 -0.54
CA SER A 152 6.84 -2.65 0.33
C SER A 152 8.21 -3.15 -0.09
N LEU A 153 9.23 -2.34 0.15
CA LEU A 153 10.62 -2.65 -0.08
C LEU A 153 11.43 -2.25 1.15
N LEU A 154 12.42 -3.06 1.51
CA LEU A 154 13.33 -2.75 2.60
C LEU A 154 14.70 -3.38 2.33
N ILE A 155 15.78 -2.62 2.51
CA ILE A 155 17.15 -3.14 2.46
C ILE A 155 17.59 -3.48 3.89
N ASP A 156 18.05 -4.70 4.10
CA ASP A 156 18.53 -5.12 5.42
C ASP A 156 19.99 -4.75 5.72
N SER A 157 20.41 -4.96 6.97
CA SER A 157 21.78 -4.74 7.43
C SER A 157 22.83 -5.71 6.85
N ARG A 158 22.43 -6.64 5.97
CA ARG A 158 23.35 -7.47 5.19
C ARG A 158 23.36 -7.03 3.72
N GLY A 159 22.49 -6.10 3.33
CA GLY A 159 22.35 -5.60 1.97
C GLY A 159 21.37 -6.39 1.12
N PHE A 160 20.60 -7.33 1.69
CA PHE A 160 19.54 -8.00 0.94
C PHE A 160 18.31 -7.10 0.84
N LEU A 161 17.65 -7.17 -0.31
CA LEU A 161 16.38 -6.51 -0.56
C LEU A 161 15.24 -7.45 -0.18
N TRP A 162 14.44 -7.03 0.78
CA TRP A 162 13.17 -7.65 1.11
C TRP A 162 12.07 -7.01 0.28
N VAL A 163 11.34 -7.84 -0.45
CA VAL A 163 10.27 -7.45 -1.35
C VAL A 163 8.95 -7.97 -0.80
N GLY A 164 8.14 -7.07 -0.26
CA GLY A 164 6.80 -7.36 0.20
C GLY A 164 5.80 -7.24 -0.95
N THR A 165 5.03 -8.30 -1.16
CA THR A 165 4.02 -8.41 -2.23
C THR A 165 2.65 -8.67 -1.63
N ASP A 166 1.60 -8.52 -2.42
CA ASP A 166 0.23 -8.86 -2.01
C ASP A 166 0.00 -10.38 -1.78
N ARG A 167 0.96 -11.24 -2.15
CA ARG A 167 0.90 -12.70 -1.95
C ARG A 167 2.06 -13.27 -1.12
N GLY A 168 2.79 -12.43 -0.40
CA GLY A 168 3.87 -12.88 0.49
C GLY A 168 5.13 -12.05 0.38
N LEU A 169 6.26 -12.63 0.76
CA LEU A 169 7.53 -11.94 0.90
C LEU A 169 8.63 -12.64 0.08
N ALA A 170 9.56 -11.88 -0.48
CA ALA A 170 10.76 -12.40 -1.13
C ALA A 170 12.01 -11.72 -0.60
N MET A 171 13.14 -12.44 -0.63
CA MET A 171 14.46 -11.88 -0.36
C MET A 171 15.31 -11.98 -1.64
N VAL A 172 15.85 -10.85 -2.07
CA VAL A 172 16.65 -10.70 -3.28
C VAL A 172 18.04 -10.23 -2.87
N SER A 173 19.08 -10.72 -3.54
CA SER A 173 20.44 -10.17 -3.46
C SER A 173 20.62 -9.12 -4.56
N PRO A 174 20.71 -7.82 -4.22
CA PRO A 174 20.90 -6.74 -5.19
C PRO A 174 22.16 -6.91 -6.06
N ASP A 175 23.23 -7.41 -5.44
CA ASP A 175 24.55 -7.49 -6.08
C ASP A 175 24.70 -8.71 -6.96
N ARG A 176 24.10 -9.84 -6.55
CA ARG A 176 24.12 -11.06 -7.35
C ARG A 176 23.01 -11.10 -8.40
N GLY A 177 22.00 -10.24 -8.26
CA GLY A 177 20.80 -10.30 -9.10
C GLY A 177 20.10 -11.66 -8.95
N LEU A 178 20.04 -12.19 -7.73
CA LEU A 178 19.47 -13.50 -7.44
C LEU A 178 18.31 -13.39 -6.45
N LEU A 179 17.24 -14.13 -6.74
CA LEU A 179 16.21 -14.44 -5.77
C LEU A 179 16.76 -15.47 -4.78
N MET A 180 16.87 -15.10 -3.52
CA MET A 180 17.44 -15.96 -2.48
C MET A 180 16.39 -16.91 -1.91
N THR A 181 15.18 -16.41 -1.65
CA THR A 181 14.07 -17.21 -1.13
C THR A 181 12.74 -16.46 -1.24
N THR A 182 11.64 -17.22 -1.12
CA THR A 182 10.27 -16.70 -1.09
C THR A 182 9.52 -17.32 0.07
N LEU A 183 8.84 -16.49 0.85
CA LEU A 183 7.90 -16.90 1.89
C LEU A 183 6.48 -16.67 1.37
N GLN A 184 5.95 -17.68 0.67
CA GLN A 184 4.56 -17.65 0.18
C GLN A 184 3.55 -17.98 1.28
N THR A 185 3.95 -18.79 2.27
CA THR A 185 3.13 -19.14 3.44
C THR A 185 3.18 -18.05 4.52
N LEU A 186 3.27 -16.77 4.11
CA LEU A 186 3.24 -15.67 5.06
C LEU A 186 1.81 -15.54 5.61
N PRO A 187 1.64 -15.64 6.93
CA PRO A 187 0.31 -15.54 7.52
C PRO A 187 -0.28 -14.15 7.36
N GLY A 188 -1.57 -14.06 7.06
CA GLY A 188 -2.23 -12.78 6.80
C GLY A 188 -1.97 -12.20 5.42
N VAL A 189 -1.47 -13.04 4.50
CA VAL A 189 -1.24 -12.87 3.06
C VAL A 189 -1.37 -11.42 2.58
N SER A 190 -0.30 -10.68 2.82
CA SER A 190 0.16 -9.47 2.14
C SER A 190 1.32 -8.95 2.98
N ALA A 191 2.39 -8.49 2.36
CA ALA A 191 3.47 -7.80 3.05
C ALA A 191 3.33 -6.30 2.74
N ASN A 192 2.41 -5.65 3.46
CA ASN A 192 2.04 -4.24 3.23
C ASN A 192 3.15 -3.28 3.62
N THR A 193 3.86 -3.59 4.70
CA THR A 193 4.89 -2.73 5.28
C THR A 193 5.94 -3.58 5.98
N LEU A 194 7.18 -3.07 6.01
CA LEU A 194 8.34 -3.76 6.53
C LEU A 194 9.11 -2.85 7.47
N ALA A 195 9.62 -3.39 8.57
CA ALA A 195 10.54 -2.70 9.46
C ALA A 195 11.57 -3.69 10.02
N LEU A 196 12.76 -3.22 10.36
CA LEU A 196 13.73 -3.98 11.13
C LEU A 196 13.69 -3.56 12.59
N ASP A 197 13.84 -4.52 13.50
CA ASP A 197 14.15 -4.21 14.90
C ASP A 197 15.66 -4.05 15.14
N GLN A 198 16.04 -3.69 16.36
CA GLN A 198 17.43 -3.54 16.76
C GLN A 198 18.25 -4.84 16.64
N ASN A 199 17.59 -5.99 16.73
CA ASN A 199 18.19 -7.31 16.61
C ASN A 199 18.21 -7.82 15.16
N GLN A 200 17.90 -6.96 14.18
CA GLN A 200 17.87 -7.30 12.76
C GLN A 200 16.84 -8.37 12.40
N HIS A 201 15.78 -8.55 13.20
CA HIS A 201 14.61 -9.30 12.75
C HIS A 201 13.73 -8.40 11.89
N LEU A 202 13.16 -9.02 10.86
CA LEU A 202 12.21 -8.37 9.98
C LEU A 202 10.81 -8.48 10.57
N TRP A 203 10.14 -7.35 10.68
CA TRP A 203 8.75 -7.26 11.05
C TRP A 203 7.93 -6.92 9.82
N VAL A 204 6.90 -7.73 9.57
CA VAL A 204 6.06 -7.65 8.39
C VAL A 204 4.65 -7.31 8.84
N GLY A 205 4.14 -6.17 8.38
CA GLY A 205 2.74 -5.80 8.49
C GLY A 205 1.91 -6.53 7.45
N THR A 206 0.89 -7.26 7.92
CA THR A 206 0.04 -8.11 7.09
C THR A 206 -1.43 -7.70 7.21
N LEU A 207 -2.33 -8.36 6.47
CA LEU A 207 -3.77 -8.12 6.59
C LEU A 207 -4.35 -8.64 7.92
N THR A 208 -3.63 -9.51 8.63
CA THR A 208 -4.11 -10.13 9.88
C THR A 208 -3.18 -9.90 11.07
N GLY A 209 -2.39 -8.82 11.03
CA GLY A 209 -1.54 -8.39 12.13
C GLY A 209 -0.07 -8.34 11.74
N LEU A 210 0.80 -8.54 12.74
CA LEU A 210 2.25 -8.42 12.58
C LEU A 210 2.92 -9.78 12.65
N VAL A 211 3.84 -10.03 11.73
CA VAL A 211 4.62 -11.27 11.65
C VAL A 211 6.10 -10.94 11.80
N GLN A 212 6.80 -11.66 12.68
CA GLN A 212 8.24 -11.58 12.81
C GLN A 212 8.90 -12.65 11.95
N VAL A 213 9.89 -12.26 11.15
CA VAL A 213 10.65 -13.10 10.23
C VAL A 213 12.14 -12.98 10.55
N ASN A 214 12.82 -14.12 10.63
CA ASN A 214 14.26 -14.15 10.79
C ASN A 214 14.93 -13.74 9.47
N THR A 215 15.84 -12.77 9.50
CA THR A 215 16.51 -12.32 8.28
C THR A 215 17.55 -13.34 7.78
N ALA A 216 18.26 -14.03 8.68
CA ALA A 216 19.29 -15.01 8.33
C ALA A 216 18.73 -16.20 7.55
N GLY A 217 17.69 -16.85 8.09
CA GLY A 217 17.08 -18.05 7.52
C GLY A 217 15.77 -17.82 6.76
N ALA A 218 15.23 -16.59 6.76
CA ALA A 218 14.00 -16.24 6.06
C ALA A 218 12.82 -17.16 6.41
N TYR A 219 12.57 -17.35 7.71
CA TYR A 219 11.44 -18.11 8.22
C TYR A 219 10.68 -17.31 9.30
N THR A 220 9.40 -17.64 9.46
CA THR A 220 8.53 -16.99 10.46
C THR A 220 8.92 -17.41 11.87
N MET A 221 9.22 -16.44 12.74
CA MET A 221 9.59 -16.65 14.14
C MET A 221 8.41 -16.52 15.10
N GLY A 222 7.39 -15.74 14.73
CA GLY A 222 6.25 -15.48 15.60
C GLY A 222 5.27 -14.48 15.01
N ARG A 223 4.15 -14.29 15.72
CA ARG A 223 3.11 -13.33 15.35
C ARG A 223 2.68 -12.54 16.57
N VAL A 224 2.22 -11.32 16.32
CA VAL A 224 1.57 -10.47 17.31
C VAL A 224 0.08 -10.52 17.04
N TYR A 225 -0.68 -10.94 18.04
CA TYR A 225 -2.14 -11.00 18.01
C TYR A 225 -2.73 -9.83 18.83
N GLY A 226 -4.04 -9.63 18.70
CA GLY A 226 -4.76 -8.64 19.51
C GLY A 226 -4.57 -7.19 19.05
N LEU A 227 -4.02 -6.97 17.86
CA LEU A 227 -4.00 -5.65 17.24
C LEU A 227 -5.42 -5.29 16.78
N SER A 228 -5.95 -4.16 17.24
CA SER A 228 -7.22 -3.64 16.70
C SER A 228 -7.02 -3.22 15.25
N GLY A 229 -8.01 -3.45 14.38
CA GLY A 229 -7.88 -3.16 12.95
C GLY A 229 -6.78 -3.98 12.31
N GLN A 230 -6.95 -5.31 12.30
CA GLN A 230 -5.92 -6.33 12.01
C GLN A 230 -4.99 -6.03 10.81
N VAL A 231 -5.43 -5.24 9.83
CA VAL A 231 -4.58 -4.78 8.73
C VAL A 231 -3.52 -3.80 9.23
N VAL A 232 -2.25 -4.19 9.16
CA VAL A 232 -1.15 -3.28 9.41
C VAL A 232 -0.84 -2.50 8.13
N GLN A 233 -1.01 -1.19 8.19
CA GLN A 233 -0.80 -0.28 7.06
C GLN A 233 0.52 0.48 7.17
N ALA A 234 0.91 0.85 8.39
CA ALA A 234 2.17 1.53 8.66
C ALA A 234 2.92 0.82 9.80
N LEU A 235 4.23 0.74 9.67
CA LEU A 235 5.10 0.14 10.68
C LEU A 235 6.39 0.93 10.77
N ARG A 236 6.78 1.31 11.98
CA ARG A 236 8.03 2.03 12.22
C ARG A 236 8.67 1.61 13.53
N LEU A 237 9.98 1.39 13.52
CA LEU A 237 10.75 1.23 14.74
C LEU A 237 10.89 2.60 15.43
N GLY A 238 10.50 2.67 16.70
CA GLY A 238 10.66 3.85 17.54
C GLY A 238 12.08 3.96 18.13
N PRO A 239 12.43 5.14 18.68
CA PRO A 239 13.77 5.41 19.20
C PRO A 239 14.17 4.51 20.38
N HIS A 240 13.19 3.97 21.11
CA HIS A 240 13.41 3.06 22.25
C HIS A 240 13.27 1.58 21.87
N GLY A 241 13.31 1.24 20.58
CA GLY A 241 13.23 -0.14 20.11
C GLY A 241 11.82 -0.72 20.02
N GLN A 242 10.79 0.00 20.48
CA GLN A 242 9.39 -0.39 20.35
C GLN A 242 8.85 -0.20 18.92
N LEU A 243 7.95 -1.07 18.48
CA LEU A 243 7.34 -1.02 17.17
C LEU A 243 6.05 -0.21 17.22
N TRP A 244 5.96 0.82 16.38
CA TRP A 244 4.76 1.63 16.20
C TRP A 244 3.99 1.12 14.99
N VAL A 245 2.73 0.77 15.20
CA VAL A 245 1.87 0.06 14.26
C VAL A 245 0.64 0.93 13.97
N GLY A 246 0.52 1.34 12.71
CA GLY A 246 -0.64 2.04 12.18
C GLY A 246 -1.63 1.05 11.56
N THR A 247 -2.89 1.20 11.96
CA THR A 247 -4.01 0.35 11.52
C THR A 247 -5.19 1.23 11.10
N PRO A 248 -6.22 0.67 10.43
CA PRO A 248 -7.44 1.41 10.11
C PRO A 248 -8.19 1.92 11.34
N THR A 249 -7.91 1.36 12.52
CA THR A 249 -8.60 1.70 13.78
C THR A 249 -7.75 2.52 14.74
N GLY A 250 -6.51 2.84 14.36
CA GLY A 250 -5.64 3.70 15.14
C GLY A 250 -4.19 3.27 15.22
N LEU A 251 -3.49 3.89 16.18
CA LEU A 251 -2.06 3.72 16.41
C LEU A 251 -1.80 2.90 17.67
N GLN A 252 -0.96 1.88 17.54
CA GLN A 252 -0.62 0.93 18.58
C GLN A 252 0.90 0.79 18.71
N VAL A 253 1.36 0.39 19.89
CA VAL A 253 2.78 0.19 20.21
C VAL A 253 2.97 -1.24 20.70
N VAL A 254 3.89 -1.94 20.07
CA VAL A 254 4.22 -3.34 20.33
C VAL A 254 5.67 -3.44 20.80
N ASP A 255 5.90 -4.23 21.83
CA ASP A 255 7.26 -4.60 22.23
C ASP A 255 7.75 -5.75 21.34
N PRO A 256 8.84 -5.57 20.57
CA PRO A 256 9.34 -6.63 19.69
C PRO A 256 9.89 -7.83 20.47
N VAL A 257 10.32 -7.67 21.73
CA VAL A 257 10.91 -8.76 22.51
C VAL A 257 9.82 -9.70 23.02
N SER A 258 8.81 -9.16 23.74
CA SER A 258 7.69 -9.96 24.24
C SER A 258 6.62 -10.27 23.19
N ARG A 259 6.65 -9.58 22.04
CA ARG A 259 5.66 -9.69 20.94
C ARG A 259 4.24 -9.38 21.40
N ARG A 260 4.11 -8.44 22.33
CA ARG A 260 2.82 -8.04 22.92
C ARG A 260 2.52 -6.58 22.65
N LEU A 261 1.24 -6.29 22.53
CA LEU A 261 0.73 -4.94 22.57
C LEU A 261 1.06 -4.33 23.94
N VAL A 262 1.83 -3.25 23.93
CA VAL A 262 2.19 -2.48 25.13
C VAL A 262 1.17 -1.37 25.34
N ARG A 263 0.72 -0.75 24.24
CA ARG A 263 -0.07 0.48 24.33
C ARG A 263 -0.92 0.71 23.09
N SER A 264 -2.14 1.21 23.29
CA SER A 264 -2.95 1.87 22.26
C SER A 264 -2.94 3.38 22.49
N VAL A 265 -2.71 4.17 21.45
CA VAL A 265 -2.65 5.64 21.54
C VAL A 265 -4.07 6.20 21.44
N THR A 266 -4.62 6.63 22.58
CA THR A 266 -6.03 7.04 22.71
C THR A 266 -6.45 8.12 21.71
N VAL A 267 -5.59 9.12 21.45
CA VAL A 267 -5.91 10.23 20.53
C VAL A 267 -6.07 9.77 19.07
N MET A 268 -5.46 8.64 18.73
CA MET A 268 -5.51 8.05 17.39
C MET A 268 -6.56 6.93 17.26
N ARG A 269 -7.36 6.69 18.30
CA ARG A 269 -8.42 5.68 18.23
C ARG A 269 -9.45 6.06 17.16
N ASP A 270 -9.90 5.07 16.41
CA ASP A 270 -10.87 5.19 15.31
C ASP A 270 -10.40 6.10 14.16
N ARG A 271 -9.10 6.40 14.09
CA ARG A 271 -8.47 7.10 12.97
C ARG A 271 -7.67 6.11 12.13
N ASN A 272 -7.80 6.21 10.81
CA ASN A 272 -7.08 5.33 9.90
C ASN A 272 -5.64 5.82 9.72
N VAL A 273 -4.67 5.08 10.26
CA VAL A 273 -3.26 5.47 10.26
C VAL A 273 -2.55 4.85 9.07
N LEU A 274 -2.11 5.70 8.15
CA LEU A 274 -1.57 5.30 6.85
C LEU A 274 -0.04 5.41 6.77
N SER A 275 0.56 6.33 7.53
CA SER A 275 2.02 6.52 7.52
C SER A 275 2.53 7.01 8.88
N LEU A 276 3.77 6.63 9.20
CA LEU A 276 4.42 6.95 10.47
C LEU A 276 5.88 7.32 10.22
N ASN A 277 6.35 8.41 10.83
CA ASN A 277 7.77 8.73 10.85
C ASN A 277 8.21 9.39 12.15
N PHE A 278 9.45 9.13 12.55
CA PHE A 278 10.06 9.78 13.71
C PHE A 278 10.95 10.91 13.24
N ASP A 279 10.82 12.04 13.91
CA ASP A 279 11.66 13.21 13.69
C ASP A 279 12.98 13.09 14.48
N ALA A 280 13.95 13.96 14.19
CA ALA A 280 15.22 14.01 14.89
C ALA A 280 15.04 14.36 16.39
N ASP A 281 14.04 15.18 16.70
CA ASP A 281 13.62 15.52 18.07
C ASP A 281 12.87 14.37 18.79
N ARG A 282 12.74 13.21 18.13
CA ARG A 282 12.00 12.00 18.56
C ARG A 282 10.49 12.16 18.58
N SER A 283 9.93 13.27 18.14
CA SER A 283 8.49 13.40 17.94
C SER A 283 8.00 12.43 16.87
N LEU A 284 6.74 12.03 17.01
CA LEU A 284 6.11 11.12 16.06
C LEU A 284 5.19 11.90 15.13
N TRP A 285 5.48 11.83 13.83
CA TRP A 285 4.58 12.26 12.78
C TRP A 285 3.66 11.11 12.36
N VAL A 286 2.35 11.36 12.39
CA VAL A 286 1.31 10.38 12.07
C VAL A 286 0.46 10.92 10.93
N GLY A 287 0.57 10.27 9.78
CA GLY A 287 -0.28 10.53 8.63
C GLY A 287 -1.53 9.65 8.69
N THR A 288 -2.70 10.28 8.63
CA THR A 288 -3.99 9.59 8.63
C THR A 288 -4.75 9.84 7.33
N ASP A 289 -5.99 9.34 7.24
CA ASP A 289 -6.94 9.71 6.19
C ASP A 289 -7.54 11.11 6.36
N ALA A 290 -7.39 11.71 7.55
CA ALA A 290 -7.98 13.00 7.90
C ALA A 290 -6.94 14.10 8.18
N GLY A 291 -5.65 13.80 8.24
CA GLY A 291 -4.60 14.82 8.28
C GLY A 291 -3.24 14.30 8.73
N LEU A 292 -2.32 15.23 8.93
CA LEU A 292 -1.00 14.97 9.51
C LEU A 292 -0.95 15.51 10.94
N TYR A 293 -0.62 14.64 11.88
CA TYR A 293 -0.57 14.94 13.31
C TYR A 293 0.86 14.78 13.83
N LYS A 294 1.29 15.69 14.71
CA LYS A 294 2.51 15.55 15.50
C LYS A 294 2.12 15.07 16.89
N LEU A 295 2.68 13.96 17.34
CA LEU A 295 2.41 13.35 18.64
C LEU A 295 3.68 13.28 19.49
N ASN A 296 3.51 13.37 20.80
CA ASN A 296 4.55 13.04 21.75
C ASN A 296 4.60 11.50 21.91
N PRO A 297 5.74 10.84 21.64
CA PRO A 297 5.82 9.38 21.67
C PRO A 297 5.73 8.79 23.09
N TYR A 298 6.03 9.55 24.14
CA TYR A 298 6.06 9.06 25.51
C TYR A 298 4.65 8.93 26.09
N ASN A 299 3.86 10.01 25.98
CA ASN A 299 2.52 10.07 26.56
C ASN A 299 1.42 10.02 25.48
N GLY A 300 1.75 9.94 24.19
CA GLY A 300 0.79 9.87 23.07
C GLY A 300 -0.10 11.09 22.91
N ALA A 301 0.24 12.21 23.56
CA ALA A 301 -0.50 13.45 23.43
C ALA A 301 -0.30 14.06 22.05
N GLU A 302 -1.36 14.69 21.52
CA GLU A 302 -1.27 15.49 20.31
C GLU A 302 -0.56 16.80 20.61
N LEU A 303 0.52 17.06 19.86
CA LEU A 303 1.30 18.30 19.90
C LEU A 303 0.79 19.31 18.87
N GLY A 304 0.14 18.84 17.81
CA GLY A 304 -0.52 19.69 16.84
C GLY A 304 -0.86 18.96 15.55
N ARG A 305 -1.63 19.66 14.70
CA ARG A 305 -2.02 19.21 13.37
C ARG A 305 -1.48 20.18 12.33
N VAL A 306 -0.96 19.66 11.23
CA VAL A 306 -0.41 20.49 10.15
C VAL A 306 -1.55 21.00 9.26
N PRO A 307 -1.73 22.32 9.14
CA PRO A 307 -2.71 22.90 8.22
C PRO A 307 -2.16 22.96 6.79
N ASN A 308 -3.04 23.29 5.84
CA ASN A 308 -2.69 23.65 4.45
C ASN A 308 -1.97 22.53 3.67
N LEU A 309 -2.33 21.28 3.94
CA LEU A 309 -1.91 20.15 3.12
C LEU A 309 -2.82 20.01 1.90
N PRO A 310 -2.30 19.54 0.75
CA PRO A 310 -3.08 19.38 -0.48
C PRO A 310 -4.23 18.38 -0.30
N SER A 311 -4.09 17.40 0.59
CA SER A 311 -5.20 16.56 1.01
C SER A 311 -5.02 16.14 2.47
N GLY A 312 -6.13 15.85 3.15
CA GLY A 312 -6.12 15.25 4.48
C GLY A 312 -5.60 13.81 4.49
N ARG A 313 -5.60 13.11 3.35
CA ARG A 313 -5.15 11.73 3.28
C ARG A 313 -3.65 11.64 3.03
N ILE A 314 -2.89 11.29 4.05
CA ILE A 314 -1.43 11.28 4.06
C ILE A 314 -0.91 9.85 3.86
N LEU A 315 -0.38 9.57 2.68
CA LEU A 315 0.00 8.23 2.25
C LEU A 315 1.44 7.88 2.58
N ALA A 316 2.35 8.86 2.56
CA ALA A 316 3.76 8.64 2.79
C ALA A 316 4.37 9.81 3.56
N LEU A 317 5.33 9.50 4.44
CA LEU A 317 6.10 10.47 5.21
C LEU A 317 7.58 10.08 5.16
N THR A 318 8.44 11.05 4.86
CA THR A 318 9.90 10.88 4.94
C THR A 318 10.44 11.21 6.33
N SER A 319 11.68 10.81 6.62
CA SER A 319 12.48 11.48 7.66
C SER A 319 12.81 12.91 7.23
N GLU A 320 13.28 13.75 8.15
CA GLU A 320 13.76 15.09 7.83
C GLU A 320 14.79 15.07 6.69
N VAL A 321 14.57 15.90 5.65
CA VAL A 321 15.53 16.15 4.58
C VAL A 321 15.48 17.62 4.19
N GLY A 322 16.62 18.31 4.28
CA GLY A 322 16.72 19.74 3.95
C GLY A 322 15.91 20.64 4.90
N ASN A 323 15.88 20.30 6.21
CA ASN A 323 15.09 20.99 7.25
C ASN A 323 13.58 21.03 6.96
N LYS A 324 13.10 20.04 6.21
CA LYS A 324 11.70 19.86 5.83
C LYS A 324 11.29 18.42 6.04
N LEU A 325 10.05 18.23 6.46
CA LEU A 325 9.36 16.96 6.39
C LEU A 325 8.56 16.93 5.10
N TRP A 326 8.71 15.90 4.27
CA TRP A 326 7.89 15.73 3.07
C TRP A 326 6.75 14.74 3.31
N ALA A 327 5.58 15.08 2.79
CA ALA A 327 4.36 14.29 2.91
C ALA A 327 3.74 14.06 1.54
N GLY A 328 3.61 12.79 1.17
CA GLY A 328 2.84 12.37 0.00
C GLY A 328 1.37 12.25 0.38
N THR A 329 0.48 12.86 -0.40
CA THR A 329 -0.96 12.84 -0.18
C THR A 329 -1.69 12.21 -1.36
N SER A 330 -3.01 12.03 -1.26
CA SER A 330 -3.83 11.58 -2.39
C SER A 330 -3.95 12.60 -3.52
N GLU A 331 -3.58 13.87 -3.29
CA GLU A 331 -3.74 14.96 -4.27
C GLU A 331 -2.42 15.70 -4.55
N GLY A 332 -1.30 15.22 -4.02
CA GLY A 332 0.00 15.75 -4.37
C GLY A 332 1.10 15.55 -3.34
N LEU A 333 2.17 16.30 -3.52
CA LEU A 333 3.30 16.36 -2.59
C LEU A 333 3.22 17.64 -1.77
N ALA A 334 3.47 17.54 -0.47
CA ALA A 334 3.66 18.67 0.42
C ALA A 334 4.99 18.60 1.16
N TRP A 335 5.47 19.74 1.62
CA TRP A 335 6.54 19.83 2.57
C TRP A 335 6.12 20.69 3.77
N ILE A 336 6.61 20.32 4.93
CA ILE A 336 6.32 20.97 6.21
C ILE A 336 7.64 21.55 6.71
N SER A 337 7.63 22.85 7.01
CA SER A 337 8.77 23.49 7.67
C SER A 337 8.77 23.07 9.14
N LEU A 338 9.86 22.49 9.61
CA LEU A 338 9.99 22.11 11.02
C LEU A 338 10.10 23.34 11.94
N THR A 339 10.52 24.49 11.41
CA THR A 339 10.62 25.75 12.15
C THR A 339 9.26 26.42 12.36
N THR A 340 8.39 26.42 11.35
CA THR A 340 7.09 27.12 11.42
C THR A 340 5.90 26.19 11.65
N GLY A 341 6.08 24.88 11.47
CA GLY A 341 5.00 23.88 11.52
C GLY A 341 3.99 23.97 10.37
N GLN A 342 4.22 24.84 9.39
CA GLN A 342 3.30 25.07 8.28
C GLN A 342 3.59 24.13 7.11
N GLY A 343 2.52 23.54 6.57
CA GLY A 343 2.55 22.77 5.33
C GLY A 343 2.46 23.68 4.10
N ARG A 344 3.18 23.32 3.05
CA ARG A 344 3.07 23.94 1.73
C ARG A 344 3.03 22.88 0.65
N THR A 345 2.13 23.05 -0.30
CA THR A 345 2.00 22.18 -1.46
C THR A 345 3.14 22.42 -2.45
N HIS A 346 3.68 21.34 -3.00
CA HIS A 346 4.68 21.39 -4.05
C HIS A 346 4.01 21.54 -5.41
N ARG A 347 4.20 22.69 -6.07
CA ARG A 347 3.55 23.06 -7.34
C ARG A 347 3.74 22.06 -8.48
N GLY A 348 4.86 21.33 -8.49
CA GLY A 348 5.15 20.33 -9.53
C GLY A 348 4.45 18.97 -9.40
N PHE A 349 3.70 18.73 -8.33
CA PHE A 349 2.95 17.49 -8.08
C PHE A 349 1.51 17.77 -7.64
N MET A 350 0.91 18.87 -8.09
CA MET A 350 -0.48 19.20 -7.76
C MET A 350 -1.27 19.42 -9.03
N ASN A 351 -2.59 19.34 -8.91
CA ASN A 351 -3.49 19.72 -9.99
C ASN A 351 -3.31 21.22 -10.33
N PRO A 352 -2.96 21.59 -11.58
CA PRO A 352 -2.80 22.98 -11.99
C PRO A 352 -4.03 23.85 -11.72
N ALA A 353 -5.24 23.26 -11.80
CA ALA A 353 -6.49 23.97 -11.52
C ALA A 353 -6.63 24.39 -10.04
N VAL A 354 -6.07 23.60 -9.11
CA VAL A 354 -6.06 23.91 -7.67
C VAL A 354 -4.92 24.89 -7.33
N GLY A 355 -3.83 24.88 -8.12
CA GLY A 355 -2.67 25.73 -7.93
C GLY A 355 -2.91 27.22 -8.16
N GLN A 356 -3.97 27.59 -8.90
CA GLN A 356 -4.36 28.99 -9.11
C GLN A 356 -5.20 29.58 -7.96
N ALA A 357 -5.68 28.75 -7.02
CA ALA A 357 -6.53 29.17 -5.90
C ALA A 357 -5.78 29.31 -4.56
N LEU A 358 -4.48 29.02 -4.52
CA LEU A 358 -3.64 29.17 -3.33
C LEU A 358 -2.76 30.42 -3.48
N PRO A 359 -2.74 31.32 -2.47
CA PRO A 359 -2.01 32.59 -2.53
C PRO A 359 -0.48 32.44 -2.64
#